data_AF-A0A8T6C0B0-F1
#
_entry.id   AF-A0A8T6C0B0-F1
#
_cell.length_a   1.000
_cell.length_b   1.000
_cell.length_c   1.000
_cell.angle_alpha   90.00
_cell.angle_beta   90.00
_cell.angle_gamma   90.00
#
_symmetry.space_group_name_H-M   'P 1'
#
loop_
_entity.id
_entity.type
_entity.pdbx_description
1 polymer ?
#
loop_
_entity_poly.entity_id
_entity_poly.type
_entity_poly.pdbx_seq_one_letter_code
_entity_poly.pdbx_strand_id
1 'polypeptide(L)'
;MGTRRVRRRLEFAPGEAQLPGDFGERLTRLKHRAGLTWEEMAEALGVDDRQLLRWRRGSCPSGGSMLSLIRLAAQLPGGLNDLLGDQPSAAPRKERAR
;
A
#
# COMPACT_ATOMS: atom_id res chain seq x y z
N MET A 1 -36.78 -8.27 -27.46
CA MET A 1 -35.64 -7.33 -27.47
C MET A 1 -34.80 -7.57 -26.23
N GLY A 2 -33.70 -8.34 -26.34
CA GLY A 2 -32.84 -8.66 -25.20
C GLY A 2 -31.64 -7.72 -25.14
N THR A 3 -31.56 -6.88 -24.11
CA THR A 3 -30.39 -6.02 -23.87
C THR A 3 -29.22 -6.87 -23.36
N ARG A 4 -28.22 -7.10 -24.23
CA ARG A 4 -26.98 -7.80 -23.90
C ARG A 4 -26.16 -6.93 -22.95
N ARG A 5 -26.19 -7.21 -21.64
CA ARG A 5 -25.28 -6.57 -20.68
C ARG A 5 -23.85 -6.99 -21.03
N VAL A 6 -23.08 -6.05 -21.60
CA VAL A 6 -21.65 -6.25 -21.82
C VAL A 6 -21.00 -6.37 -20.44
N ARG A 7 -20.62 -7.58 -20.04
CA ARG A 7 -19.74 -7.79 -18.87
C ARG A 7 -18.41 -7.15 -19.21
N ARG A 8 -18.20 -5.90 -18.77
CA ARG A 8 -16.93 -5.20 -18.96
C ARG A 8 -15.89 -5.96 -18.12
N ARG A 9 -15.05 -6.76 -18.79
CA ARG A 9 -13.86 -7.34 -18.18
C ARG A 9 -12.98 -6.17 -17.74
N LEU A 10 -12.81 -6.00 -16.43
CA LEU A 10 -11.80 -5.08 -15.90
C LEU A 10 -10.44 -5.69 -16.21
N GLU A 11 -9.81 -5.23 -17.28
CA GLU A 11 -8.40 -5.52 -17.54
C GLU A 11 -7.58 -4.73 -16.52
N PHE A 12 -7.29 -5.36 -15.39
CA PHE A 12 -6.33 -4.84 -14.44
C PHE A 12 -4.94 -5.22 -14.95
N ALA A 13 -4.39 -4.39 -15.83
CA ALA A 13 -2.95 -4.41 -16.08
C ALA A 13 -2.32 -3.71 -14.85
N PRO A 14 -1.59 -4.40 -13.97
CA PRO A 14 -0.87 -3.72 -12.92
C PRO A 14 0.13 -2.80 -13.62
N GLY A 15 -0.08 -1.48 -13.50
CA GLY A 15 1.00 -0.54 -13.81
C GLY A 15 2.20 -0.83 -12.90
N GLU A 16 3.34 -0.21 -13.17
CA GLU A 16 4.42 -0.19 -12.19
C GLU A 16 3.86 0.34 -10.88
N ALA A 17 3.87 -0.49 -9.84
CA ALA A 17 3.31 -0.17 -8.55
C ALA A 17 4.16 0.93 -7.91
N GLN A 18 3.80 2.18 -8.18
CA GLN A 18 4.40 3.35 -7.59
C GLN A 18 3.61 3.68 -6.34
N LEU A 19 4.29 3.66 -5.20
CA LEU A 19 3.70 4.09 -3.95
C LEU A 19 3.63 5.62 -3.89
N PRO A 20 2.70 6.17 -3.09
CA PRO A 20 2.71 7.58 -2.75
C PRO A 20 4.09 8.01 -2.24
N GLY A 21 4.54 9.22 -2.62
CA GLY A 21 5.84 9.75 -2.20
C GLY A 21 6.00 9.88 -0.67
N ASP A 22 4.88 9.96 0.06
CA ASP A 22 4.81 10.03 1.51
C ASP A 22 4.70 8.66 2.19
N PHE A 23 4.85 7.54 1.47
CA PHE A 23 4.70 6.20 2.05
C PHE A 23 5.66 5.92 3.22
N GLY A 24 6.89 6.43 3.19
CA GLY A 24 7.82 6.29 4.30
C GLY A 24 7.36 7.02 5.58
N GLU A 25 6.72 8.16 5.42
CA GLU A 25 6.14 8.91 6.54
C GLU A 25 4.92 8.19 7.10
N ARG A 26 4.11 7.59 6.23
CA ARG A 26 2.98 6.72 6.61
C ARG A 26 3.42 5.53 7.45
N LEU A 27 4.49 4.85 7.03
CA LEU A 27 5.10 3.78 7.84
C LEU A 27 5.57 4.30 9.20
N THR A 28 6.12 5.51 9.25
CA THR A 28 6.57 6.13 10.50
C THR A 28 5.40 6.39 11.44
N ARG A 29 4.29 6.95 10.94
CA ARG A 29 3.05 7.14 11.71
C ARG A 29 2.49 5.83 12.23
N LEU A 30 2.38 4.82 11.35
CA LEU A 30 1.90 3.49 11.72
C LEU A 30 2.76 2.87 12.82
N LYS A 31 4.09 2.94 12.69
CA LYS A 31 5.04 2.48 13.71
C LYS A 31 4.82 3.15 15.06
N HIS A 32 4.68 4.48 15.08
CA HIS A 32 4.42 5.23 16.30
C HIS A 32 3.07 4.86 16.93
N ARG A 33 2.02 4.68 16.11
CA ARG A 33 0.72 4.22 16.60
C ARG A 33 0.77 2.82 17.20
N ALA A 34 1.56 1.94 16.59
CA ALA A 34 1.78 0.58 17.09
C ALA A 34 2.63 0.54 18.36
N GLY A 35 3.28 1.65 18.74
CA GLY A 35 4.22 1.69 19.87
C GLY A 35 5.51 0.92 19.62
N LEU A 36 5.86 0.66 18.35
CA LEU A 36 7.00 -0.19 17.98
C LEU A 36 8.26 0.63 17.68
N THR A 37 9.41 0.00 17.85
CA THR A 37 10.66 0.36 17.19
C THR A 37 10.65 -0.09 15.72
N TRP A 38 11.68 0.28 14.96
CA TRP A 38 11.78 -0.19 13.57
C TRP A 38 12.10 -1.69 13.48
N GLU A 39 12.92 -2.18 14.42
CA GLU A 39 13.30 -3.59 14.52
C GLU A 39 12.07 -4.46 14.87
N GLU A 40 11.31 -4.09 15.89
CA GLU A 40 10.07 -4.81 16.26
C GLU A 40 9.03 -4.76 15.14
N MET A 41 8.96 -3.65 14.38
CA MET A 41 8.08 -3.58 13.22
C MET A 41 8.55 -4.50 12.09
N ALA A 42 9.85 -4.62 11.85
CA ALA A 42 10.40 -5.54 10.86
C ALA A 42 10.09 -7.00 11.25
N GLU A 43 10.29 -7.34 12.53
CA GLU A 43 9.95 -8.64 13.11
C GLU A 43 8.45 -8.94 12.97
N ALA A 44 7.59 -8.01 13.36
CA ALA A 44 6.13 -8.17 13.26
C ALA A 44 5.64 -8.37 11.81
N LEU A 45 6.37 -7.82 10.83
CA LEU A 45 6.07 -7.97 9.41
C LEU A 45 6.75 -9.18 8.77
N GLY A 46 7.64 -9.87 9.50
CA GLY A 46 8.42 -10.99 9.00
C GLY A 46 9.40 -10.59 7.89
N VAL A 47 9.98 -9.40 7.98
CA VAL A 47 10.94 -8.87 6.99
C VAL A 47 12.23 -8.42 7.66
N ASP A 48 13.29 -8.27 6.86
CA ASP A 48 14.55 -7.71 7.34
C ASP A 48 14.53 -6.17 7.37
N ASP A 49 15.36 -5.58 8.23
CA ASP A 49 15.48 -4.13 8.38
C ASP A 49 15.86 -3.41 7.08
N ARG A 50 16.63 -4.07 6.20
CA ARG A 50 17.06 -3.47 4.94
C ARG A 50 15.88 -3.36 3.97
N GLN A 51 14.97 -4.35 3.94
CA GLN A 51 13.72 -4.28 3.20
C GLN A 51 12.86 -3.15 3.72
N LEU A 52 12.65 -3.07 5.04
CA LEU A 52 11.86 -2.00 5.64
C LEU A 52 12.46 -0.61 5.37
N LEU A 53 13.79 -0.48 5.42
CA LEU A 53 14.50 0.75 5.05
C LEU A 53 14.26 1.14 3.58
N ARG A 54 14.28 0.18 2.65
CA ARG A 54 14.00 0.46 1.22
C ARG A 54 12.58 0.97 1.04
N TRP A 55 11.61 0.41 1.75
CA TRP A 55 10.22 0.87 1.67
C TRP A 55 10.06 2.31 2.17
N ARG A 56 10.73 2.63 3.27
CA ARG A 56 10.79 4.00 3.81
C ARG A 56 11.41 5.02 2.84
N ARG A 57 12.26 4.54 1.92
CA ARG A 57 12.88 5.34 0.85
C ARG A 57 12.10 5.30 -0.47
N GLY A 58 10.92 4.69 -0.50
CA GLY A 58 10.00 4.71 -1.64
C GLY A 58 9.97 3.43 -2.49
N SER A 59 10.66 2.36 -2.10
CA SER A 59 10.51 1.07 -2.78
C SER A 59 9.17 0.41 -2.43
N CYS A 60 8.53 -0.24 -3.39
CA CYS A 60 7.28 -0.96 -3.15
C CYS A 60 7.52 -2.27 -2.38
N PRO A 61 6.78 -2.58 -1.30
CA PRO A 61 6.72 -3.91 -0.70
C PRO A 61 6.25 -4.96 -1.70
N SER A 62 6.68 -6.20 -1.49
CA SER A 62 6.06 -7.34 -2.17
C SER A 62 4.58 -7.44 -1.81
N GLY A 63 3.78 -8.15 -2.62
CA GLY A 63 2.36 -8.35 -2.32
C GLY A 63 2.12 -9.00 -0.95
N GLY A 64 2.96 -9.98 -0.57
CA GLY A 64 2.89 -10.62 0.76
C GLY A 64 3.21 -9.64 1.89
N SER A 65 4.28 -8.85 1.73
CA SER A 65 4.67 -7.82 2.70
C SER A 65 3.62 -6.72 2.85
N MET A 66 3.00 -6.31 1.74
CA MET A 66 1.89 -5.35 1.75
C MET A 66 0.68 -5.90 2.51
N LEU A 67 0.37 -7.19 2.33
CA LEU A 67 -0.71 -7.84 3.10
C LEU A 67 -0.38 -7.86 4.61
N SER A 68 0.86 -8.13 5.00
CA SER A 68 1.29 -8.05 6.40
C SER A 68 1.12 -6.64 6.96
N LEU A 69 1.51 -5.60 6.20
CA LEU A 69 1.30 -4.20 6.60
C LEU A 69 -0.17 -3.86 6.80
N ILE A 70 -1.04 -4.28 5.87
CA ILE A 70 -2.49 -4.07 5.96
C ILE A 70 -3.06 -4.78 7.20
N ARG A 71 -2.62 -6.01 7.48
CA ARG A 71 -3.05 -6.77 8.66
C ARG A 71 -2.63 -6.08 9.96
N LEU A 72 -1.38 -5.63 10.06
CA LEU A 72 -0.89 -4.87 11.22
C LEU A 72 -1.71 -3.58 11.41
N ALA A 73 -1.90 -2.81 10.33
CA ALA A 73 -2.65 -1.57 10.35
C ALA A 73 -4.13 -1.74 10.73
N ALA A 74 -4.75 -2.85 10.33
CA ALA A 74 -6.15 -3.15 10.66
C ALA A 74 -6.37 -3.47 12.15
N GLN A 75 -5.32 -3.85 12.89
CA GLN A 75 -5.41 -4.12 14.33
C GLN A 75 -5.33 -2.85 15.19
N LEU A 76 -4.95 -1.72 14.58
CA LEU A 76 -4.75 -0.45 15.27
C LEU A 76 -5.89 0.52 14.94
N PRO A 77 -6.53 1.17 15.93
CA PRO A 77 -7.52 2.21 15.67
C PRO A 77 -6.94 3.33 14.79
N GLY A 78 -7.45 3.48 13.57
CA GLY A 78 -6.94 4.46 12.59
C GLY A 78 -5.65 4.06 11.85
N GLY A 79 -5.12 2.85 12.07
CA GLY A 79 -3.88 2.41 11.43
C GLY A 79 -3.99 2.26 9.91
N LEU A 80 -5.14 1.83 9.40
CA LEU A 80 -5.39 1.77 7.95
C LEU A 80 -5.33 3.16 7.29
N ASN A 81 -5.82 4.19 7.97
CA ASN A 81 -5.74 5.56 7.46
C ASN A 81 -4.29 6.05 7.47
N ASP A 82 -3.51 5.73 8.51
CA ASP A 82 -2.08 6.07 8.54
C ASP A 82 -1.32 5.41 7.39
N LEU A 83 -1.62 4.15 7.06
CA LEU A 83 -0.95 3.39 6.00
C LEU A 83 -1.40 3.79 4.59
N LEU A 84 -2.70 3.89 4.36
CA LEU A 84 -3.30 4.05 3.02
C LEU A 84 -3.65 5.50 2.67
N GLY A 85 -3.78 6.37 3.67
CA GLY A 85 -4.26 7.75 3.51
C GLY A 85 -5.74 7.83 3.11
N ASP A 86 -6.27 9.06 3.04
CA ASP A 86 -7.68 9.32 2.73
C ASP A 86 -8.00 9.40 1.22
N GLN A 87 -6.98 9.44 0.34
CA GLN A 87 -7.18 9.66 -1.09
C GLN A 87 -6.85 8.40 -1.91
N PRO A 88 -7.81 7.85 -2.69
CA PRO A 88 -7.47 6.90 -3.74
C PRO A 88 -6.55 7.59 -4.74
N SER A 89 -5.43 6.93 -5.08
CA SER A 89 -4.38 7.45 -5.96
C SER A 89 -4.91 8.36 -7.07
N ALA A 90 -4.61 9.66 -6.97
CA ALA A 90 -4.92 10.68 -7.98
C ALA A 90 -3.99 10.58 -9.21
N ALA A 91 -3.40 9.41 -9.46
CA ALA A 91 -2.64 9.20 -10.68
C ALA A 91 -3.59 9.36 -11.88
N PRO A 92 -3.33 10.28 -12.83
CA PRO A 92 -4.11 10.34 -14.05
C PRO A 92 -3.95 8.99 -14.73
N ARG A 93 -5.06 8.25 -14.84
CA ARG A 93 -5.14 7.04 -15.64
C ARG A 93 -4.80 7.48 -17.06
N LYS A 94 -3.56 7.29 -17.49
CA LYS A 94 -3.06 7.74 -18.81
C LYS A 94 -4.11 7.36 -19.85
N GLU A 95 -4.81 8.36 -20.35
CA GLU A 95 -5.80 8.19 -21.39
C GLU A 95 -5.00 7.77 -22.63
N ARG A 96 -5.16 6.52 -23.05
CA ARG A 96 -4.48 6.04 -24.26
C ARG A 96 -5.02 6.88 -25.42
N ALA A 97 -4.19 7.80 -25.92
CA ALA A 97 -4.47 8.54 -27.14
C ALA A 97 -4.73 7.54 -28.27
N ARG A 98 -5.83 7.78 -28.99
CA ARG A 98 -6.29 6.99 -30.14
C ARG A 98 -5.40 7.23 -31.35
#